data_AF-A0A183G6J9-F1
#
_entry.id   AF-A0A183G6J9-F1
#
_cell.length_a   1.000
_cell.length_b   1.000
_cell.length_c   1.000
_cell.angle_alpha   90.00
_cell.angle_beta   90.00
_cell.angle_gamma   90.00
#
_symmetry.space_group_name_H-M   'P 1'
#
loop_
_entity.id
_entity.type
_entity.pdbx_description
1 polymer ?
#
loop_
_entity_poly.entity_id
_entity_poly.type
_entity_poly.pdbx_seq_one_letter_code
_entity_poly.pdbx_strand_id
1 'polypeptide(L)'
;MVGGLQGNSHYSIDSQIVALCRTSLKKNSTQCVDGEWKEQLGHCARGCASVAEFDRQHSIGYSNQDKDGKYPDGTKATLSCTHGHPFGRTESLCNDGKWTQKLDHCGSSCSQRAMEEFGYSDMHVDGKRTDGNVTHRTDVEFLCGERICSTALAPRLGYTAVNIRGKSVAGYPVEGTLVGLLCRNCVAKHF
;
A
#
# COMPACT_ATOMS: atom_id res chain seq x y z
N MET A 1 -6.71 27.66 14.39
CA MET A 1 -7.47 28.73 15.06
C MET A 1 -8.00 28.15 16.35
N VAL A 2 -7.53 28.67 17.48
CA VAL A 2 -8.08 28.38 18.81
C VAL A 2 -9.50 28.94 18.80
N GLY A 3 -10.52 28.08 18.82
CA GLY A 3 -11.89 28.52 19.01
C GLY A 3 -12.12 28.72 20.50
N GLY A 4 -11.75 29.90 21.03
CA GLY A 4 -12.22 30.29 22.36
C GLY A 4 -13.74 30.43 22.31
N LEU A 5 -14.42 30.08 23.41
CA LEU A 5 -15.83 30.43 23.61
C LEU A 5 -15.92 31.95 23.67
N GLN A 6 -16.08 32.58 22.51
CA GLN A 6 -16.16 34.03 22.38
C GLN A 6 -17.63 34.39 22.16
N GLY A 7 -18.29 34.68 23.26
CA GLY A 7 -19.67 35.13 23.33
C GLY A 7 -19.97 35.58 24.76
N ASN A 8 -20.56 36.77 24.90
CA ASN A 8 -21.08 37.29 26.17
C ASN A 8 -22.32 36.49 26.61
N SER A 9 -22.15 35.20 26.88
CA SER A 9 -23.21 34.27 27.22
C SER A 9 -23.04 33.88 28.69
N HIS A 10 -24.04 34.20 29.52
CA HIS A 10 -24.08 33.74 30.90
C HIS A 10 -24.48 32.26 30.92
N TYR A 11 -23.59 31.41 31.45
CA TYR A 11 -23.86 29.99 31.70
C TYR A 11 -24.08 29.78 33.21
N SER A 12 -25.03 28.94 33.58
CA SER A 12 -25.22 28.51 34.97
C SER A 12 -24.04 27.67 35.45
N ILE A 13 -23.79 27.67 36.77
CA ILE A 13 -22.92 26.68 37.42
C ILE A 13 -23.42 25.27 37.04
N ASP A 14 -22.50 24.33 36.86
CA ASP A 14 -22.71 22.96 36.36
C ASP A 14 -23.07 22.85 34.87
N SER A 15 -23.01 23.95 34.12
CA SER A 15 -23.12 23.88 32.66
C SER A 15 -21.98 23.05 32.06
N GLN A 16 -22.34 22.13 31.17
CA GLN A 16 -21.39 21.39 30.34
C GLN A 16 -21.46 21.90 28.90
N ILE A 17 -20.31 22.26 28.34
CA ILE A 17 -20.19 22.60 26.93
C ILE A 17 -19.45 21.48 26.23
N VAL A 18 -20.04 20.99 25.13
CA VAL A 18 -19.44 19.97 24.27
C VAL A 18 -19.06 20.63 22.94
N ALA A 19 -17.77 20.66 22.66
CA ALA A 19 -17.25 21.06 21.35
C ALA A 19 -17.27 19.86 20.41
N LEU A 20 -17.95 20.03 19.27
CA LEU A 20 -18.00 19.05 18.19
C LEU A 20 -17.05 19.47 17.08
N CYS A 21 -16.09 18.61 16.75
CA CYS A 21 -15.21 18.84 15.61
C CYS A 21 -15.87 18.36 14.31
N ARG A 22 -15.90 19.24 13.31
CA ARG A 22 -16.51 18.94 12.01
C ARG A 22 -15.85 17.76 11.29
N THR A 23 -14.52 17.65 11.38
CA THR A 23 -13.70 16.64 10.69
C THR A 23 -13.00 15.68 11.66
N SER A 24 -13.43 15.57 12.91
CA SER A 24 -12.89 14.59 13.85
C SER A 24 -14.01 13.88 14.59
N LEU A 25 -13.81 12.60 14.92
CA LEU A 25 -14.71 11.87 15.82
C LEU A 25 -14.47 12.23 17.29
N LYS A 26 -13.37 12.93 17.60
CA LYS A 26 -13.06 13.38 18.95
C LYS A 26 -14.02 14.50 19.33
N LYS A 27 -14.73 14.28 20.44
CA LYS A 27 -15.54 15.28 21.14
C LYS A 27 -14.74 15.71 22.36
N ASN A 28 -14.58 17.02 22.55
CA ASN A 28 -14.05 17.56 23.79
C ASN A 28 -15.18 18.23 24.55
N SER A 29 -15.21 18.07 25.86
CA SER A 29 -16.15 18.76 26.73
C SER A 29 -15.42 19.49 27.82
N THR A 30 -16.00 20.59 28.29
CA THR A 30 -15.54 21.29 29.49
C THR A 30 -16.74 21.57 30.39
N GLN A 31 -16.51 21.62 31.70
CA GLN A 31 -17.54 21.88 32.71
C GLN A 31 -17.22 23.16 33.47
N CYS A 32 -18.25 23.96 33.70
CA CYS A 32 -18.18 25.15 34.55
C CYS A 32 -18.38 24.73 36.00
N VAL A 33 -17.34 24.84 36.81
CA VAL A 33 -17.35 24.55 38.24
C VAL A 33 -16.91 25.81 38.98
N ASP A 34 -17.74 26.29 39.91
CA ASP A 34 -17.48 27.51 40.69
C ASP A 34 -17.18 28.77 39.84
N GLY A 35 -17.79 28.85 38.67
CA GLY A 35 -17.61 29.98 37.74
C GLY A 35 -16.36 29.87 36.84
N GLU A 36 -15.58 28.78 36.94
CA GLU A 36 -14.41 28.53 36.11
C GLU A 36 -14.58 27.27 35.25
N TRP A 37 -14.08 27.33 34.00
CA TRP A 37 -14.01 26.16 33.12
C TRP A 37 -12.82 25.28 33.49
N LYS A 38 -13.09 24.08 33.99
CA LYS A 38 -12.06 23.15 34.51
C LYS A 38 -11.07 22.66 33.46
N GLU A 39 -11.49 22.54 32.20
CA GLU A 39 -10.66 22.01 31.10
C GLU A 39 -10.62 22.94 29.90
N GLN A 40 -9.43 23.10 29.30
CA GLN A 40 -9.30 23.81 28.04
C GLN A 40 -9.75 22.90 26.89
N LEU A 41 -10.67 23.40 26.07
CA LEU A 41 -11.07 22.71 24.85
C LEU A 41 -9.86 22.66 23.90
N GLY A 42 -9.40 21.45 23.60
CA GLY A 42 -8.32 21.23 22.63
C GLY A 42 -8.68 21.67 21.20
N HIS A 43 -7.68 21.72 20.33
CA HIS A 43 -7.88 22.02 18.91
C HIS A 43 -8.51 20.84 18.16
N CYS A 44 -9.38 21.14 17.20
CA CYS A 44 -9.87 20.12 16.29
C CYS A 44 -8.75 19.64 15.36
N ALA A 45 -8.44 18.34 15.44
CA ALA A 45 -7.57 17.68 14.49
C ALA A 45 -8.16 17.78 13.08
N ARG A 46 -7.29 18.02 12.08
CA ARG A 46 -7.71 18.11 10.68
C ARG A 46 -7.99 16.73 10.10
N GLY A 47 -8.99 16.65 9.22
CA GLY A 47 -9.19 15.47 8.37
C GLY A 47 -8.17 15.38 7.23
N CYS A 48 -7.94 14.17 6.72
CA CYS A 48 -7.04 13.87 5.61
C CYS A 48 -7.76 13.84 4.28
N ALA A 49 -7.11 14.28 3.21
CA ALA A 49 -7.64 14.08 1.86
C ALA A 49 -7.61 12.58 1.48
N SER A 50 -8.37 12.18 0.46
CA SER A 50 -8.24 10.86 -0.12
C SER A 50 -6.79 10.58 -0.53
N VAL A 51 -6.34 9.34 -0.31
CA VAL A 51 -5.07 8.88 -0.86
C VAL A 51 -5.27 8.82 -2.38
N ALA A 52 -4.43 9.54 -3.14
CA ALA A 52 -4.54 9.57 -4.59
C ALA A 52 -4.40 8.15 -5.16
N GLU A 53 -5.38 7.73 -5.96
CA GLU A 53 -5.34 6.47 -6.70
C GLU A 53 -4.36 6.62 -7.87
N PHE A 54 -3.21 5.96 -7.79
CA PHE A 54 -2.19 6.03 -8.84
C PHE A 54 -2.31 4.91 -9.88
N ASP A 55 -3.08 3.85 -9.63
CA ASP A 55 -3.20 2.72 -10.55
C ASP A 55 -4.57 2.03 -10.43
N ARG A 56 -5.12 1.54 -11.54
CA ARG A 56 -6.42 0.82 -11.61
C ARG A 56 -6.36 -0.58 -11.00
N GLN A 57 -5.17 -1.01 -10.58
CA GLN A 57 -4.91 -2.36 -10.07
C GLN A 57 -5.18 -2.51 -8.56
N HIS A 58 -5.50 -1.41 -7.87
CA HIS A 58 -5.76 -1.39 -6.43
C HIS A 58 -6.93 -0.48 -6.07
N SER A 59 -7.56 -0.74 -4.92
CA SER A 59 -8.57 0.10 -4.29
C SER A 59 -8.18 0.44 -2.86
N ILE A 60 -8.55 1.63 -2.39
CA ILE A 60 -8.33 2.04 -1.01
C ILE A 60 -9.65 2.01 -0.26
N GLY A 61 -9.76 1.13 0.73
CA GLY A 61 -10.85 1.11 1.69
C GLY A 61 -10.58 2.08 2.84
N TYR A 62 -11.60 2.79 3.30
CA TYR A 62 -11.50 3.69 4.46
C TYR A 62 -12.44 3.21 5.56
N SER A 63 -11.95 3.20 6.81
CA SER A 63 -12.74 2.77 7.97
C SER A 63 -13.86 3.75 8.35
N ASN A 64 -13.76 5.00 7.89
CA ASN A 64 -14.76 6.04 8.10
C ASN A 64 -15.14 6.65 6.75
N GLN A 65 -16.35 7.20 6.68
CA GLN A 65 -16.81 7.93 5.52
C GLN A 65 -16.12 9.28 5.39
N ASP A 66 -15.98 9.72 4.13
CA ASP A 66 -15.61 11.08 3.79
C ASP A 66 -16.63 12.08 4.32
N LYS A 67 -16.15 13.19 4.88
CA LYS A 67 -16.97 14.32 5.34
C LYS A 67 -16.42 15.60 4.73
N ASP A 68 -17.20 16.23 3.85
CA ASP A 68 -16.83 17.47 3.15
C ASP A 68 -15.49 17.36 2.38
N GLY A 69 -15.23 16.21 1.75
CA GLY A 69 -14.00 15.94 0.97
C GLY A 69 -12.78 15.56 1.82
N LYS A 70 -12.97 15.26 3.11
CA LYS A 70 -11.91 14.78 4.01
C LYS A 70 -12.35 13.61 4.89
N TYR A 71 -11.42 12.69 5.10
CA TYR A 71 -11.54 11.61 6.08
C TYR A 71 -11.20 12.10 7.49
N PRO A 72 -12.02 11.79 8.51
CA PRO A 72 -11.76 12.25 9.86
C PRO A 72 -10.42 11.80 10.46
N ASP A 73 -9.88 12.57 11.41
CA ASP A 73 -8.74 12.13 12.24
C ASP A 73 -9.01 10.75 12.86
N GLY A 74 -8.02 9.86 12.82
CA GLY A 74 -8.13 8.47 13.24
C GLY A 74 -8.68 7.50 12.18
N THR A 75 -9.07 7.98 10.99
CA THR A 75 -9.49 7.10 9.89
C THR A 75 -8.34 6.21 9.44
N LYS A 76 -8.63 4.92 9.26
CA LYS A 76 -7.70 3.95 8.68
C LYS A 76 -7.96 3.80 7.19
N ALA A 77 -6.95 4.02 6.38
CA ALA A 77 -6.93 3.68 4.97
C ALA A 77 -6.25 2.31 4.79
N THR A 78 -6.85 1.44 3.99
CA THR A 78 -6.38 0.07 3.72
C THR A 78 -6.29 -0.15 2.21
N LEU A 79 -5.10 -0.51 1.74
CA LEU A 79 -4.84 -0.90 0.36
C LEU A 79 -5.34 -2.33 0.11
N SER A 80 -6.16 -2.49 -0.91
CA SER A 80 -6.63 -3.77 -1.43
C SER A 80 -6.28 -3.90 -2.91
N CYS A 81 -5.87 -5.09 -3.34
CA CYS A 81 -5.51 -5.32 -4.74
C CYS A 81 -6.66 -5.97 -5.50
N THR A 82 -7.01 -5.42 -6.65
CA THR A 82 -7.95 -6.05 -7.58
C THR A 82 -7.29 -7.25 -8.27
N HIS A 83 -5.99 -7.14 -8.56
CA HIS A 83 -5.15 -8.21 -9.10
C HIS A 83 -3.81 -8.25 -8.36
N GLY A 84 -3.30 -9.45 -8.10
CA GLY A 84 -2.05 -9.64 -7.36
C GLY A 84 -2.23 -9.53 -5.84
N HIS A 85 -1.19 -9.12 -5.13
CA HIS A 85 -1.16 -9.03 -3.66
C HIS A 85 -0.54 -7.70 -3.21
N PRO A 86 -1.01 -7.15 -2.08
CA PRO A 86 -0.54 -5.85 -1.62
C PRO A 86 0.89 -6.00 -1.07
N PHE A 87 1.76 -5.10 -1.51
CA PHE A 87 3.16 -5.08 -1.12
C PHE A 87 3.42 -3.93 -0.15
N GLY A 88 4.38 -4.12 0.76
CA GLY A 88 4.85 -3.05 1.64
C GLY A 88 3.81 -2.58 2.65
N ARG A 89 3.69 -1.26 2.85
CA ARG A 89 2.74 -0.68 3.81
C ARG A 89 1.34 -0.66 3.21
N THR A 90 0.47 -1.51 3.72
CA THR A 90 -0.90 -1.69 3.23
C THR A 90 -1.93 -0.91 4.02
N GLU A 91 -1.54 -0.29 5.12
CA GLU A 91 -2.44 0.46 5.99
C GLU A 91 -1.83 1.83 6.31
N SER A 92 -2.66 2.83 6.56
CA SER A 92 -2.23 4.15 7.01
C SER A 92 -3.31 4.78 7.88
N LEU A 93 -2.91 5.60 8.85
CA LEU A 93 -3.82 6.28 9.76
C LEU A 93 -3.83 7.78 9.45
N CYS A 94 -5.01 8.38 9.43
CA CYS A 94 -5.13 9.82 9.37
C CYS A 94 -4.78 10.40 10.74
N ASN A 95 -3.76 11.26 10.80
CA ASN A 95 -3.32 11.95 12.00
C ASN A 95 -3.10 13.44 11.69
N ASP A 96 -3.95 14.29 12.26
CA ASP A 96 -3.96 15.75 12.07
C ASP A 96 -3.74 16.19 10.61
N GLY A 97 -4.58 15.67 9.71
CA GLY A 97 -4.62 16.04 8.31
C GLY A 97 -3.52 15.42 7.44
N LYS A 98 -2.73 14.50 7.99
CA LYS A 98 -1.73 13.74 7.23
C LYS A 98 -1.87 12.24 7.48
N TRP A 99 -1.68 11.46 6.41
CA TRP A 99 -1.52 10.01 6.53
C TRP A 99 -0.18 9.69 7.19
N THR A 100 -0.19 8.83 8.21
CA THR A 100 1.01 8.46 9.00
C THR A 100 2.10 7.82 8.16
N GLN A 101 1.70 7.15 7.08
CA GLN A 101 2.60 6.53 6.12
C GLN A 101 1.99 6.56 4.71
N LYS A 102 2.87 6.56 3.71
CA LYS A 102 2.45 6.36 2.32
C LYS A 102 2.10 4.88 2.14
N LEU A 103 0.95 4.61 1.54
CA LEU A 103 0.59 3.27 1.11
C LEU A 103 1.46 2.88 -0.09
N ASP A 104 1.89 1.62 -0.11
CA ASP A 104 2.64 1.05 -1.23
C ASP A 104 1.66 0.66 -2.36
N HIS A 105 2.02 -0.35 -3.15
CA HIS A 105 1.32 -0.73 -4.38
C HIS A 105 1.02 -2.23 -4.39
N CYS A 106 0.24 -2.65 -5.39
CA CYS A 106 0.01 -4.06 -5.64
C CYS A 106 1.14 -4.62 -6.50
N GLY A 107 1.77 -5.70 -6.03
CA GLY A 107 2.70 -6.46 -6.85
C GLY A 107 1.92 -7.33 -7.83
N SER A 108 2.28 -7.29 -9.12
CA SER A 108 1.76 -8.30 -10.04
C SER A 108 2.50 -9.63 -9.88
N SER A 109 1.85 -10.71 -10.26
CA SER A 109 2.42 -12.06 -10.24
C SER A 109 3.44 -12.25 -11.36
N CYS A 110 4.52 -12.97 -11.07
CA CYS A 110 5.49 -13.40 -12.08
C CYS A 110 4.85 -14.47 -12.98
N SER A 111 4.67 -14.14 -14.26
CA SER A 111 4.01 -15.04 -15.21
C SER A 111 5.01 -15.90 -15.97
N GLN A 112 4.75 -17.21 -16.04
CA GLN A 112 5.42 -18.13 -16.95
C GLN A 112 5.24 -17.70 -18.41
N ARG A 113 4.01 -17.35 -18.82
CA ARG A 113 3.72 -16.95 -20.20
C ARG A 113 4.54 -15.75 -20.66
N ALA A 114 4.81 -14.81 -19.75
CA ALA A 114 5.67 -13.67 -20.07
C ALA A 114 7.11 -14.12 -20.37
N MET A 115 7.61 -15.17 -19.71
CA MET A 115 8.96 -15.71 -19.91
C MET A 115 9.08 -16.57 -21.17
N GLU A 116 7.98 -17.15 -21.67
CA GLU A 116 7.92 -17.89 -22.94
C GLU A 116 8.28 -17.03 -24.15
N GLU A 117 7.97 -15.72 -24.11
CA GLU A 117 8.38 -14.76 -25.14
C GLU A 117 9.90 -14.59 -25.20
N PHE A 118 10.59 -14.84 -24.09
CA PHE A 118 12.04 -14.70 -23.96
C PHE A 118 12.80 -16.02 -24.05
N GLY A 119 12.15 -17.08 -24.57
CA GLY A 119 12.76 -18.37 -24.87
C GLY A 119 12.76 -19.36 -23.71
N TYR A 120 12.25 -18.98 -22.55
CA TYR A 120 12.16 -19.87 -21.40
C TYR A 120 10.93 -20.78 -21.51
N SER A 121 11.10 -22.03 -21.09
CA SER A 121 10.05 -22.99 -20.87
C SER A 121 10.01 -23.39 -19.39
N ASP A 122 8.97 -24.12 -19.01
CA ASP A 122 8.85 -24.86 -17.75
C ASP A 122 9.34 -24.10 -16.51
N MET A 123 8.40 -23.45 -15.83
CA MET A 123 8.66 -22.82 -14.54
C MET A 123 8.63 -23.88 -13.43
N HIS A 124 9.59 -23.85 -12.53
CA HIS A 124 9.66 -24.72 -11.36
C HIS A 124 9.70 -23.89 -10.09
N VAL A 125 8.96 -24.33 -9.07
CA VAL A 125 9.00 -23.80 -7.70
C VAL A 125 9.37 -24.98 -6.80
N ASP A 126 10.45 -24.84 -6.02
CA ASP A 126 10.96 -25.93 -5.17
C ASP A 126 11.16 -27.26 -5.92
N GLY A 127 11.66 -27.18 -7.17
CA GLY A 127 11.88 -28.32 -8.05
C GLY A 127 10.62 -28.94 -8.66
N LYS A 128 9.42 -28.38 -8.40
CA LYS A 128 8.16 -28.84 -8.99
C LYS A 128 7.72 -27.95 -10.13
N ARG A 129 7.43 -28.56 -11.28
CA ARG A 129 6.82 -27.88 -12.41
C ARG A 129 5.53 -27.18 -11.95
N THR A 130 5.45 -25.89 -12.21
CA THR A 130 4.35 -25.02 -11.84
C THR A 130 3.87 -24.31 -13.09
N ASP A 131 2.60 -24.48 -13.43
CA ASP A 131 2.02 -23.80 -14.58
C ASP A 131 1.34 -22.49 -14.15
N GLY A 132 1.60 -21.40 -14.89
CA GLY A 132 0.91 -20.12 -14.73
C GLY A 132 1.72 -19.06 -13.99
N ASN A 133 1.15 -18.51 -12.92
CA ASN A 133 1.67 -17.31 -12.25
C ASN A 133 2.12 -17.65 -10.83
N VAL A 134 3.29 -17.15 -10.41
CA VAL A 134 3.76 -17.27 -9.04
C VAL A 134 3.66 -15.96 -8.26
N THR A 135 3.57 -16.09 -6.95
CA THR A 135 3.62 -14.97 -6.02
C THR A 135 4.97 -14.27 -6.04
N HIS A 136 5.02 -13.01 -5.62
CA HIS A 136 6.29 -12.33 -5.38
C HIS A 136 7.15 -13.09 -4.36
N ARG A 137 8.45 -12.84 -4.39
CA ARG A 137 9.50 -13.47 -3.56
C ARG A 137 9.55 -14.99 -3.66
N THR A 138 8.92 -15.56 -4.67
CA THR A 138 9.10 -16.95 -5.03
C THR A 138 10.39 -17.06 -5.81
N ASP A 139 11.30 -17.90 -5.32
CA ASP A 139 12.42 -18.39 -6.10
C ASP A 139 11.87 -19.35 -7.14
N VAL A 140 12.10 -19.04 -8.41
CA VAL A 140 11.65 -19.86 -9.53
C VAL A 140 12.81 -20.27 -10.39
N GLU A 141 12.77 -21.48 -10.90
CA GLU A 141 13.73 -21.97 -11.87
C GLU A 141 13.03 -22.13 -13.21
N PHE A 142 13.51 -21.41 -14.21
CA PHE A 142 13.05 -21.58 -15.58
C PHE A 142 14.02 -22.43 -16.36
N LEU A 143 13.48 -23.30 -17.22
CA LEU A 143 14.28 -24.00 -18.20
C LEU A 143 14.50 -23.10 -19.40
N CYS A 144 15.73 -23.01 -19.90
CA CYS A 144 15.97 -22.42 -21.20
C CYS A 144 15.53 -23.41 -22.29
N GLY A 145 14.53 -23.04 -23.09
CA GLY A 145 14.00 -23.90 -24.15
C GLY A 145 14.85 -23.86 -25.43
N GLU A 146 14.28 -24.36 -26.54
CA GLU A 146 14.94 -24.49 -27.85
C GLU A 146 15.27 -23.14 -28.55
N ARG A 147 14.94 -22.00 -27.92
CA ARG A 147 15.20 -20.65 -28.42
C ARG A 147 16.29 -19.97 -27.59
N ILE A 148 16.91 -18.92 -28.15
CA ILE A 148 17.89 -18.11 -27.41
C ILE A 148 17.22 -17.46 -26.20
N CYS A 149 17.58 -17.90 -25.00
CA CYS A 149 17.07 -17.33 -23.76
C CYS A 149 17.81 -16.05 -23.40
N SER A 150 17.10 -15.01 -22.98
CA SER A 150 17.73 -13.76 -22.57
C SER A 150 17.49 -13.48 -21.10
N THR A 151 18.55 -13.53 -20.30
CA THR A 151 18.48 -13.17 -18.87
C THR A 151 18.40 -11.65 -18.65
N ALA A 152 18.83 -10.86 -19.65
CA ALA A 152 18.82 -9.40 -19.60
C ALA A 152 17.41 -8.79 -19.62
N LEU A 153 16.40 -9.54 -20.07
CA LEU A 153 15.02 -9.08 -20.18
C LEU A 153 14.15 -9.51 -18.99
N ALA A 154 14.61 -10.47 -18.18
CA ALA A 154 13.94 -10.91 -16.96
C ALA A 154 13.63 -9.75 -15.97
N PRO A 155 14.54 -8.75 -15.78
CA PRO A 155 14.23 -7.56 -14.99
C PRO A 155 13.08 -6.70 -15.52
N ARG A 156 12.81 -6.70 -16.84
CA ARG A 156 11.67 -5.98 -17.41
C ARG A 156 10.34 -6.62 -17.03
N LEU A 157 10.35 -7.89 -16.72
CA LEU A 157 9.20 -8.66 -16.25
C LEU A 157 9.14 -8.77 -14.72
N GLY A 158 10.04 -8.11 -13.99
CA GLY A 158 10.03 -8.12 -12.53
C GLY A 158 10.77 -9.25 -11.84
N TYR A 159 11.53 -10.04 -12.60
CA TYR A 159 12.46 -11.02 -12.06
C TYR A 159 13.81 -10.38 -11.80
N THR A 160 14.41 -10.69 -10.66
CA THR A 160 15.74 -10.19 -10.28
C THR A 160 16.64 -11.35 -9.92
N ALA A 161 17.95 -11.15 -10.08
CA ALA A 161 18.99 -12.13 -9.82
C ALA A 161 18.87 -13.39 -10.69
N VAL A 162 19.81 -13.54 -11.62
CA VAL A 162 19.96 -14.74 -12.44
C VAL A 162 20.98 -15.61 -11.75
N ASN A 163 20.56 -16.72 -11.18
CA ASN A 163 21.44 -17.67 -10.52
C ASN A 163 21.50 -18.98 -11.31
N ILE A 164 22.70 -19.34 -11.78
CA ILE A 164 22.96 -20.66 -12.36
C ILE A 164 23.89 -21.37 -11.37
N ARG A 165 23.36 -22.37 -10.64
CA ARG A 165 24.14 -23.19 -9.67
C ARG A 165 24.91 -22.38 -8.61
N GLY A 166 24.28 -21.37 -8.03
CA GLY A 166 24.88 -20.50 -7.01
C GLY A 166 25.70 -19.31 -7.55
N LYS A 167 25.85 -19.16 -8.88
CA LYS A 167 26.58 -18.04 -9.50
C LYS A 167 25.63 -17.07 -10.20
N SER A 168 25.80 -15.77 -9.93
CA SER A 168 25.11 -14.73 -10.68
C SER A 168 25.67 -14.63 -12.09
N VAL A 169 24.84 -14.85 -13.12
CA VAL A 169 25.27 -14.83 -14.53
C VAL A 169 24.39 -13.87 -15.33
N ALA A 170 24.98 -12.93 -16.05
CA ALA A 170 24.28 -12.13 -17.06
C ALA A 170 24.65 -12.65 -18.46
N GLY A 171 23.67 -12.84 -19.34
CA GLY A 171 23.90 -13.29 -20.71
C GLY A 171 22.80 -14.16 -21.32
N TYR A 172 23.19 -15.01 -22.26
CA TYR A 172 22.31 -15.91 -23.01
C TYR A 172 22.61 -17.36 -22.61
N PRO A 173 21.80 -17.97 -21.75
CA PRO A 173 21.93 -19.38 -21.39
C PRO A 173 21.77 -20.27 -22.63
N VAL A 174 22.47 -21.39 -22.65
CA VAL A 174 22.27 -22.43 -23.67
C VAL A 174 20.99 -23.22 -23.36
N GLU A 175 20.42 -23.81 -24.39
CA GLU A 175 19.27 -24.72 -24.28
C GLU A 175 19.49 -25.78 -23.18
N GLY A 176 18.44 -26.07 -22.42
CA GLY A 176 18.46 -27.01 -21.29
C GLY A 176 19.04 -26.47 -19.99
N THR A 177 19.52 -25.22 -19.96
CA THR A 177 20.03 -24.60 -18.73
C THR A 177 18.88 -24.21 -17.79
N LEU A 178 18.97 -24.62 -16.52
CA LEU A 178 18.10 -24.09 -15.46
C LEU A 178 18.61 -22.75 -14.96
N VAL A 179 17.70 -21.78 -14.93
CA VAL A 179 17.97 -20.39 -14.57
C VAL A 179 17.11 -20.03 -13.37
N GLY A 180 17.75 -19.90 -12.21
CA GLY A 180 17.12 -19.41 -10.99
C GLY A 180 16.87 -17.91 -11.09
N LEU A 181 15.62 -17.50 -10.92
CA LEU A 181 15.17 -16.12 -10.91
C LEU A 181 14.35 -15.88 -9.65
N LEU A 182 14.58 -14.75 -8.99
CA LEU A 182 13.75 -14.34 -7.86
C LEU A 182 12.69 -13.36 -8.34
N CYS A 183 11.42 -13.74 -8.18
CA CYS A 183 10.30 -12.85 -8.44
C CYS A 183 10.34 -11.67 -7.45
N ARG A 184 10.59 -10.42 -7.89
CA ARG A 184 10.65 -9.28 -6.96
C ARG A 184 9.66 -8.16 -7.23
N ASN A 185 9.47 -7.73 -8.47
CA ASN A 185 8.67 -6.54 -8.79
C ASN A 185 8.17 -6.55 -10.24
N CYS A 186 7.12 -7.32 -10.52
CA CYS A 186 6.46 -7.25 -11.82
C CYS A 186 5.68 -5.94 -11.91
N VAL A 187 6.32 -4.90 -12.45
CA VAL A 187 5.62 -3.74 -12.97
C VAL A 187 5.70 -3.89 -14.48
N ALA A 188 4.59 -4.14 -15.15
CA ALA A 188 4.52 -3.97 -16.59
C ALA A 188 4.79 -2.49 -16.88
N LYS A 189 6.05 -2.14 -17.15
CA LYS A 189 6.37 -0.84 -17.75
C LYS A 189 5.87 -0.90 -19.18
N HIS A 190 4.63 -0.44 -19.39
CA HIS A 190 4.20 -0.01 -20.71
C HIS A 190 5.09 1.18 -21.09
N PHE A 191 5.91 0.99 -22.12
CA PHE A 191 6.53 2.07 -22.88
C PHE A 191 5.67 2.38 -24.11
#